data_AF-A0A3N2AVE0-F1
#
_entry.id   AF-A0A3N2AVE0-F1
#
_cell.length_a   1.000
_cell.length_b   1.000
_cell.length_c   1.000
_cell.angle_alpha   90.00
_cell.angle_beta   90.00
_cell.angle_gamma   90.00
#
_symmetry.space_group_name_H-M   'P 1'
#
loop_
_entity.id
_entity.type
_entity.pdbx_description
1 polymer ?
#
loop_
_entity_poly.entity_id
_entity_poly.type
_entity_poly.pdbx_seq_one_letter_code
_entity_poly.pdbx_strand_id
1 'polypeptide(L)' 'MGGFFNNAASHWWIILIIVVLIFGATKLPALARSIGQSVNILKKEVKGDDATAPSSRPETDDTASSTDRK' A
#
# COMPACT_ATOMS: atom_id res chain seq x y z
N MET A 1 -8.70 -35.75 10.40
CA MET A 1 -7.65 -34.83 10.89
C MET A 1 -7.66 -33.56 10.04
N GLY A 2 -8.47 -32.55 10.41
CA GLY A 2 -8.69 -31.37 9.55
C GLY A 2 -8.97 -30.08 10.33
N GLY A 3 -8.24 -29.83 11.42
CA GLY A 3 -8.50 -28.73 12.36
C GLY A 3 -7.46 -27.61 12.43
N PHE A 4 -6.47 -27.57 11.52
CA PHE A 4 -5.32 -26.67 11.67
C PHE A 4 -5.38 -25.41 10.79
N PHE A 5 -6.17 -25.43 9.70
CA PHE A 5 -6.23 -24.32 8.74
C PHE A 5 -7.10 -23.14 9.20
N ASN A 6 -8.06 -23.36 10.11
CA ASN A 6 -8.92 -22.28 10.62
C ASN A 6 -8.20 -21.37 11.62
N ASN A 7 -7.18 -21.89 12.31
CA ASN A 7 -6.40 -21.13 13.29
C ASN A 7 -5.26 -20.34 12.65
N ALA A 8 -4.67 -20.84 11.55
CA ALA A 8 -3.55 -20.18 10.88
C ALA A 8 -3.88 -18.74 10.46
N ALA A 9 -5.06 -18.50 9.90
CA ALA A 9 -5.52 -17.16 9.52
C ALA A 9 -5.68 -16.22 10.75
N SER A 10 -6.11 -16.75 11.90
CA SER A 10 -6.27 -15.97 13.13
C SER A 10 -4.94 -15.67 13.84
N HIS A 11 -3.92 -16.52 13.69
CA HIS A 11 -2.62 -16.31 14.34
C HIS A 11 -1.73 -15.29 13.60
N TRP A 12 -1.95 -15.09 12.31
CA TRP A 12 -1.26 -14.05 11.53
C TRP A 12 -1.45 -12.64 12.12
N TRP A 13 -2.60 -12.37 12.75
CA TRP A 13 -2.85 -11.11 13.44
C TRP A 13 -1.89 -10.86 14.60
N ILE A 14 -1.48 -11.90 15.34
CA ILE A 14 -0.54 -11.76 16.45
C ILE A 14 0.83 -11.28 15.94
N ILE A 15 1.28 -11.84 14.81
CA ILE A 15 2.57 -11.49 14.19
C ILE A 15 2.50 -10.05 13.67
N LEU A 16 1.41 -9.69 12.97
CA LEU A 16 1.21 -8.34 12.46
C LEU A 16 1.26 -7.30 13.59
N ILE A 17 0.56 -7.57 14.70
CA ILE A 17 0.55 -6.69 15.88
C ILE A 17 1.98 -6.51 16.44
N ILE A 18 2.74 -7.60 16.60
CA ILE A 18 4.12 -7.55 17.10
C ILE A 18 5.02 -6.72 16.17
N VAL A 19 4.91 -6.90 14.84
CA VAL A 19 5.68 -6.13 13.87
C VAL A 19 5.30 -4.65 13.94
N VAL A 20 4.02 -4.31 14.06
CA VAL A 20 3.57 -2.91 14.23
C VAL A 20 4.08 -2.31 15.54
N LEU A 21 4.15 -3.07 16.63
CA LEU A 21 4.70 -2.61 17.91
C LEU A 21 6.21 -2.29 17.82
N ILE A 22 6.98 -3.10 17.09
CA ILE A 22 8.44 -2.90 16.93
C ILE A 22 8.74 -1.79 15.91
N PHE A 23 8.07 -1.80 14.76
CA PHE A 23 8.33 -0.85 13.68
C PHE A 23 7.57 0.47 13.84
N GLY A 24 6.45 0.46 14.57
CA GLY A 24 5.53 1.59 14.70
C GLY A 24 4.52 1.69 13.55
N ALA A 25 3.33 2.22 13.86
CA ALA A 25 2.21 2.35 12.92
C ALA A 25 2.53 3.18 11.67
N THR A 26 3.51 4.07 11.73
CA THR A 26 3.89 4.96 10.62
C THR A 26 4.97 4.40 9.70
N LYS A 27 5.78 3.43 10.15
CA LYS A 27 6.94 2.95 9.37
C LYS A 27 6.59 1.81 8.42
N LEU A 28 5.71 0.90 8.82
CA LEU A 28 5.18 -0.14 7.91
C LEU A 28 4.51 0.43 6.65
N PRO A 29 3.56 1.39 6.74
CA PRO A 29 2.96 1.97 5.56
C PRO A 29 3.93 2.83 4.75
N ALA A 30 4.91 3.48 5.38
CA ALA A 30 5.92 4.26 4.68
C ALA A 30 6.84 3.36 3.84
N LEU A 31 7.30 2.24 4.39
CA LEU A 31 8.10 1.24 3.67
C LEU A 31 7.29 0.60 2.54
N ALA A 32 6.04 0.23 2.80
CA ALA A 32 5.14 -0.30 1.78
C ALA A 32 4.92 0.70 0.62
N ARG A 33 4.80 2.01 0.93
CA ARG A 33 4.71 3.05 -0.10
C ARG A 33 5.98 3.16 -0.95
N SER A 34 7.16 3.15 -0.34
CA SER A 34 8.43 3.21 -1.06
C SER A 34 8.65 2.00 -1.98
N ILE A 35 8.35 0.79 -1.48
CA ILE A 35 8.46 -0.45 -2.27
C ILE A 35 7.39 -0.47 -3.37
N GLY A 36 6.17 -0.04 -3.05
CA GLY A 36 5.05 0.04 -3.99
C GLY A 36 5.32 0.99 -5.16
N GLN A 37 6.02 2.10 -4.93
CA GLN A 37 6.44 3.01 -5.99
C GLN A 37 7.42 2.34 -6.97
N SER A 38 8.43 1.61 -6.47
CA SER A 38 9.36 0.86 -7.31
C SER A 38 8.65 -0.22 -8.13
N VAL A 39 7.79 -1.04 -7.49
CA VAL A 39 7.02 -2.08 -8.19
C VAL A 39 6.04 -1.48 -9.21
N ASN A 40 5.49 -0.30 -8.97
CA ASN A 40 4.61 0.38 -9.92
C ASN A 40 5.35 0.82 -11.18
N ILE A 41 6.60 1.27 -11.06
CA ILE A 41 7.43 1.65 -12.20
C ILE A 41 7.78 0.40 -13.01
N LEU A 42 8.25 -0.66 -12.36
CA LEU A 42 8.52 -1.94 -13.03
C LEU A 42 7.27 -2.49 -13.72
N LYS A 43 6.11 -2.42 -13.06
CA LYS A 43 4.85 -2.90 -13.65
C LYS A 43 4.38 -2.02 -14.81
N LYS A 44 4.73 -0.73 -14.83
CA LYS A 44 4.44 0.19 -15.94
C LYS A 44 5.34 -0.06 -17.14
N GLU A 45 6.62 -0.34 -16.91
CA GLU A 45 7.55 -0.70 -17.98
C GLU A 45 7.16 -2.05 -18.59
N VAL A 46 6.95 -3.07 -17.77
CA VAL A 46 6.53 -4.40 -18.23
C VAL A 46 5.16 -4.38 -18.93
N LYS A 47 4.22 -3.53 -18.49
CA LYS A 47 2.90 -3.42 -19.13
C LYS A 47 2.87 -2.46 -20.32
N GLY A 48 3.86 -1.58 -20.44
CA GLY A 48 4.04 -0.68 -21.58
C GLY A 48 4.35 -1.43 -22.87
N ASP A 49 4.95 -2.61 -22.76
CA ASP A 49 5.19 -3.51 -23.89
C ASP A 49 3.91 -4.23 -24.36
N ASP A 50 2.85 -4.30 -23.54
CA ASP A 50 1.64 -5.11 -23.80
C ASP A 50 0.30 -4.35 -23.89
N ALA A 51 0.17 -3.06 -23.55
CA ALA A 51 -1.16 -2.41 -23.57
C ALA A 51 -1.21 -0.88 -23.77
N THR A 52 -1.80 -0.47 -24.89
CA THR A 52 -2.43 0.84 -25.13
C THR A 52 -3.68 1.03 -24.25
N ALA A 53 -3.61 1.68 -23.07
CA ALA A 53 -4.75 2.35 -22.37
C ALA A 53 -4.30 3.16 -21.12
N PRO A 54 -5.08 4.19 -20.66
CA PRO A 54 -4.59 5.32 -19.88
C PRO A 54 -4.39 5.04 -18.38
N SER A 55 -3.35 5.67 -17.83
CA SER A 55 -2.93 5.63 -16.43
C SER A 55 -3.98 6.27 -15.50
N SER A 56 -4.52 5.50 -14.56
CA SER A 56 -5.18 6.02 -13.37
C SER A 56 -4.21 6.92 -12.59
N ARG A 57 -4.51 8.22 -12.55
CA ARG A 57 -3.90 9.20 -11.66
C ARG A 57 -4.60 9.04 -10.31
N PRO A 58 -3.90 8.81 -9.18
CA PRO A 58 -4.52 9.11 -7.90
C PRO A 58 -4.56 10.63 -7.82
N GLU A 59 -5.73 11.19 -8.11
CA GLU A 59 -6.08 12.49 -7.57
C GLU A 59 -6.18 12.32 -6.06
N THR A 60 -5.10 12.64 -5.37
CA THR A 60 -5.18 13.09 -3.99
C THR A 60 -5.18 14.60 -4.04
N ASP A 61 -6.40 15.13 -4.08
CA ASP A 61 -6.85 16.29 -3.31
C ASP A 61 -5.88 17.48 -3.24
N ASP A 62 -6.05 18.36 -4.22
CA ASP A 62 -6.02 19.82 -4.03
C ASP A 62 -7.12 20.24 -3.02
N THR A 63 -7.03 19.79 -1.76
CA THR A 63 -7.68 20.46 -0.63
C THR A 63 -6.69 21.48 -0.05
N ALA A 64 -6.40 22.49 -0.85
CA ALA A 64 -5.83 23.76 -0.40
C ALA A 64 -6.46 24.91 -1.19
N SER A 65 -7.77 24.82 -1.44
CA SER A 65 -8.59 26.01 -1.70
C SER A 65 -9.11 26.52 -0.37
N SER A 66 -9.10 27.85 -0.23
CA SER A 66 -9.67 28.65 0.88
C SER A 66 -8.71 29.00 2.03
N THR A 67 -7.80 29.95 1.78
CA THR A 67 -7.57 31.16 2.61
C THR A 67 -6.58 32.06 1.89
N ASP A 68 -7.07 32.92 0.99
CA ASP A 68 -6.68 34.33 1.09
C ASP A 68 -7.77 35.18 0.42
N ARG A 69 -8.56 35.78 1.29
CA ARG A 69 -9.61 36.75 0.99
C ARG A 69 -9.08 38.07 1.52
N LYS A 70 -8.51 38.92 0.67
CA LYS A 70 -8.69 40.38 0.75
C LYS A 70 -8.18 41.12 -0.48
#